data_AF-A0A963AYK8-F1
#
_entry.id   AF-A0A963AYK8-F1
#
_cell.length_a   1.000
_cell.length_b   1.000
_cell.length_c   1.000
_cell.angle_alpha   90.00
_cell.angle_beta   90.00
_cell.angle_gamma   90.00
#
_symmetry.space_group_name_H-M   'P 1'
#
loop_
_entity.id
_entity.type
_entity.pdbx_description
1 polymer ?
#
loop_
_entity_poly.entity_id
_entity_poly.type
_entity_poly.pdbx_seq_one_letter_code
_entity_poly.pdbx_strand_id
1 'polypeptide(L)'
;HCTMICMRREEKVLPAAVVNQQLDRRVRDLEESQGRKVRRREKGEIKDEILLDLLPKAFTKTVLTYAYIDSRNGWLVVDAASSKRAEELISLLRETLGSLPLRPLEVNSSPVQVMTNWLQGGSLP
;
A
#
# COMPACT_ATOMS: atom_id res chain seq x y z
N HIS A 1 -11.10 -16.44 -22.55
CA HIS A 1 -12.22 -15.63 -22.05
C HIS A 1 -11.58 -14.45 -21.32
N CYS A 2 -12.22 -13.29 -21.38
CA CYS A 2 -11.64 -12.07 -20.85
C CYS A 2 -12.49 -11.62 -19.66
N THR A 3 -11.89 -11.50 -18.49
CA THR A 3 -12.58 -11.19 -17.23
C THR A 3 -11.93 -9.99 -16.57
N MET A 4 -12.74 -9.02 -16.15
CA MET A 4 -12.27 -7.89 -15.36
C MET A 4 -12.61 -8.11 -13.89
N ILE A 5 -11.66 -7.81 -13.02
CA ILE A 5 -11.81 -7.87 -11.56
C ILE A 5 -11.37 -6.55 -10.93
N CYS A 6 -11.79 -6.31 -9.70
CA CYS A 6 -11.43 -5.13 -8.93
C CYS A 6 -11.12 -5.51 -7.49
N MET A 7 -9.93 -5.15 -7.01
CA MET A 7 -9.57 -5.18 -5.60
C MET A 7 -9.94 -3.84 -4.97
N ARG A 8 -10.69 -3.87 -3.86
CA ARG A 8 -10.95 -2.72 -3.00
C ARG A 8 -10.11 -2.82 -1.74
N ARG A 9 -9.27 -1.82 -1.48
CA ARG A 9 -8.51 -1.66 -0.24
C ARG A 9 -9.06 -0.48 0.55
N GLU A 10 -9.37 -0.72 1.82
CA GLU A 10 -9.76 0.32 2.76
C GLU A 10 -8.67 0.51 3.80
N GLU A 11 -8.27 1.76 4.00
CA GLU A 11 -7.23 2.12 4.95
C GLU A 11 -7.74 3.20 5.91
N LYS A 12 -7.57 2.97 7.21
CA LYS A 12 -7.86 3.97 8.24
C LYS A 12 -6.74 5.00 8.26
N VAL A 13 -7.06 6.22 7.88
CA VAL A 13 -6.10 7.32 7.84
C VAL A 13 -6.04 7.98 9.21
N LEU A 14 -4.94 7.74 9.92
CA LEU A 14 -4.59 8.43 11.15
C LEU A 14 -3.32 9.25 10.92
N PRO A 15 -3.44 10.59 10.73
CA PRO A 15 -2.28 11.43 10.56
C PRO A 15 -1.36 11.35 11.78
N ALA A 16 -0.07 11.08 11.55
CA ALA A 16 0.92 10.96 12.63
C ALA A 16 0.98 12.21 13.52
N ALA A 17 0.75 13.39 12.93
CA ALA A 17 0.68 14.66 13.66
C ALA A 17 -0.40 14.65 14.76
N VAL A 18 -1.58 14.11 14.47
CA VAL A 18 -2.69 14.05 15.44
C VAL A 18 -2.36 13.10 16.59
N VAL A 19 -1.79 11.93 16.26
CA VAL A 19 -1.36 10.95 17.27
C VAL A 19 -0.29 11.53 18.17
N ASN A 20 0.72 12.20 17.60
CA ASN A 20 1.80 12.80 18.37
C ASN A 20 1.33 13.96 19.26
N GLN A 21 0.44 14.82 18.76
CA GLN A 21 -0.12 15.92 19.55
C GLN A 21 -0.90 15.40 20.77
N GLN A 22 -1.74 14.37 20.60
CA GLN A 22 -2.46 13.74 21.70
C GLN A 22 -1.51 13.06 22.69
N LEU A 23 -0.45 12.42 22.17
CA LEU A 23 0.55 11.75 22.98
C LEU A 23 1.31 12.74 23.85
N ASP A 24 1.79 13.85 23.29
CA ASP A 24 2.53 14.85 24.03
C ASP A 24 1.65 15.57 25.06
N ARG A 25 0.36 15.76 24.76
CA ARG A 25 -0.62 16.25 25.73
C ARG A 25 -0.78 15.29 26.92
N ARG A 26 -1.10 14.01 26.66
CA ARG A 26 -1.26 13.00 27.74
C ARG A 26 0.01 12.82 28.56
N VAL A 27 1.17 12.82 27.91
CA VAL A 27 2.47 12.75 28.60
C VAL A 27 2.64 13.95 29.51
N ARG A 28 2.40 15.17 29.02
CA ARG A 28 2.52 16.39 29.83
C ARG A 28 1.59 16.37 31.05
N ASP A 29 0.31 16.02 30.86
CA ASP A 29 -0.67 15.93 31.94
C ASP A 29 -0.23 14.89 33.01
N LEU A 30 0.39 13.79 32.59
CA LEU A 30 0.91 12.75 33.48
C LEU A 30 2.18 13.20 34.24
N GLU A 31 3.09 13.91 33.56
CA GLU A 31 4.31 14.45 34.18
C GLU A 31 3.99 15.54 35.21
N GLU A 32 3.03 16.42 34.91
CA GLU A 32 2.57 17.47 35.82
C GLU A 32 1.87 16.87 37.07
N SER A 33 1.08 15.81 36.91
CA SER A 33 0.38 15.18 38.03
C SER A 33 1.24 14.27 38.90
N GLN A 34 2.22 13.57 38.33
CA GLN A 34 3.08 12.64 39.08
C GLN A 34 4.45 13.23 39.48
N GLY A 35 4.80 14.42 38.98
CA GLY A 35 6.07 15.09 39.28
C GLY A 35 7.30 14.32 38.78
N ARG A 36 7.13 13.40 37.81
CA ARG A 36 8.20 12.58 37.22
C ARG A 36 8.09 12.56 35.71
N LYS A 37 9.20 12.25 35.04
CA LYS A 37 9.20 12.02 33.59
C LYS A 37 8.57 10.68 33.21
N VAL A 38 7.86 10.65 32.09
CA VAL A 38 7.30 9.42 31.50
C VAL A 38 8.40 8.65 30.78
N ARG A 39 8.51 7.36 31.07
CA ARG A 39 9.53 6.50 30.45
C ARG A 39 9.09 6.04 29.06
N ARG A 40 10.05 5.61 28.23
CA ARG A 40 9.79 5.18 26.85
C ARG A 40 8.73 4.09 26.73
N ARG A 41 8.72 3.11 27.64
CA ARG A 41 7.72 2.02 27.66
C ARG A 41 6.32 2.55 27.87
N GLU A 42 6.13 3.35 28.92
CA GLU A 42 4.85 3.97 29.28
C GLU A 42 4.37 4.92 28.18
N LYS A 43 5.27 5.69 27.54
CA LYS A 43 4.93 6.49 26.35
C LYS A 43 4.46 5.64 25.17
N GLY A 44 4.97 4.41 25.03
CA GLY A 44 4.50 3.44 24.05
C GLY A 44 3.07 2.96 24.35
N GLU A 45 2.82 2.57 25.59
CA GLU A 45 1.50 2.14 26.07
C GLU A 45 0.44 3.26 25.88
N ILE A 46 0.77 4.51 26.24
CA ILE A 46 -0.10 5.69 26.01
C ILE A 46 -0.37 5.89 24.52
N LYS A 47 0.64 5.68 23.65
CA LYS A 47 0.47 5.83 22.20
C LYS A 47 -0.47 4.75 21.63
N ASP A 48 -0.36 3.52 22.11
CA ASP A 48 -1.23 2.42 21.68
C ASP A 48 -2.68 2.65 22.12
N GLU A 49 -2.89 3.15 23.35
CA GLU A 49 -4.21 3.59 23.82
C GLU A 49 -4.79 4.71 22.94
N ILE A 50 -3.99 5.72 22.61
CA ILE A 50 -4.42 6.81 21.71
C ILE A 50 -4.80 6.25 20.33
N LEU A 51 -4.05 5.29 19.81
CA LEU A 51 -4.39 4.65 18.54
C LEU A 51 -5.74 3.92 18.64
N LEU A 52 -5.97 3.14 19.70
CA LEU A 52 -7.26 2.47 19.93
C LEU A 52 -8.43 3.47 20.04
N ASP A 53 -8.22 4.60 20.72
CA ASP A 53 -9.23 5.66 20.88
C ASP A 53 -9.54 6.42 19.58
N LEU A 54 -8.53 6.58 18.72
CA LEU A 54 -8.65 7.33 17.47
C LEU A 54 -9.04 6.46 16.28
N LEU A 55 -8.77 5.15 16.30
CA LEU A 55 -9.08 4.22 15.21
C LEU A 55 -10.56 4.26 14.77
N PRO A 56 -11.56 4.25 15.69
CA PRO A 56 -12.97 4.37 15.32
C PRO A 56 -13.32 5.70 14.65
N LYS A 57 -12.59 6.77 14.98
CA LYS A 57 -12.80 8.14 14.49
C LYS A 57 -12.02 8.42 13.20
N ALA A 58 -11.11 7.53 12.81
CA ALA A 58 -10.26 7.70 11.65
C ALA A 58 -11.09 7.64 10.36
N PHE A 59 -10.81 8.59 9.46
CA PHE A 59 -11.39 8.58 8.12
C PHE A 59 -10.88 7.37 7.35
N THR A 60 -11.77 6.72 6.59
CA THR A 60 -11.39 5.63 5.70
C THR A 60 -11.04 6.19 4.33
N LYS A 61 -9.85 5.86 3.83
CA LYS A 61 -9.49 6.04 2.43
C LYS A 61 -9.73 4.73 1.69
N THR A 62 -10.47 4.81 0.59
CA THR A 62 -10.70 3.65 -0.29
C THR A 62 -9.85 3.77 -1.54
N VAL A 63 -9.20 2.67 -1.93
CA VAL A 63 -8.42 2.55 -3.16
C VAL A 63 -8.93 1.36 -3.95
N LEU A 64 -9.26 1.57 -5.23
CA LEU A 64 -9.67 0.53 -6.16
C LEU A 64 -8.53 0.22 -7.11
N THR A 65 -8.21 -1.06 -7.29
CA THR A 65 -7.19 -1.52 -8.26
C THR A 65 -7.85 -2.53 -9.17
N TYR A 66 -7.89 -2.22 -10.47
CA TYR A 66 -8.49 -3.10 -11.46
C TYR A 66 -7.45 -4.06 -12.02
N ALA A 67 -7.90 -5.24 -12.43
CA ALA A 67 -7.09 -6.14 -13.21
C ALA A 67 -7.92 -6.84 -14.28
N TYR A 68 -7.26 -7.14 -15.39
CA TYR A 68 -7.80 -7.82 -16.54
C TYR A 68 -7.12 -9.19 -16.68
N ILE A 69 -7.94 -10.23 -16.74
CA ILE A 69 -7.51 -11.62 -16.88
C ILE A 69 -7.88 -12.10 -18.28
N ASP A 70 -6.87 -12.45 -19.07
CA ASP A 70 -7.05 -13.12 -20.35
C ASP A 70 -6.65 -14.60 -20.21
N SER A 71 -7.66 -15.45 -20.04
CA SER A 71 -7.42 -16.89 -19.91
C SER A 71 -7.05 -17.60 -21.22
N ARG A 72 -7.23 -16.95 -22.38
CA ARG A 72 -6.84 -17.54 -23.67
C ARG A 72 -5.35 -17.36 -23.92
N ASN A 73 -4.85 -16.16 -23.65
CA ASN A 73 -3.44 -15.82 -23.88
C ASN A 73 -2.58 -15.97 -22.62
N GLY A 74 -3.17 -16.24 -21.45
CA GLY A 74 -2.46 -16.46 -20.19
C GLY A 74 -1.97 -15.19 -19.52
N TRP A 75 -2.62 -14.04 -19.78
CA TRP A 75 -2.20 -12.75 -19.24
C TRP A 75 -3.01 -12.33 -18.03
N LEU A 76 -2.32 -11.76 -17.05
CA LEU A 76 -2.89 -10.91 -16.01
C LEU A 76 -2.31 -9.52 -16.16
N VAL A 77 -3.15 -8.54 -16.47
CA VAL A 77 -2.76 -7.13 -16.58
C VAL A 77 -3.36 -6.40 -15.39
N VAL A 78 -2.52 -5.68 -14.64
CA VAL A 78 -2.96 -4.94 -13.45
C VAL A 78 -2.88 -3.44 -13.74
N ASP A 79 -3.97 -2.72 -13.51
CA ASP A 79 -4.04 -1.27 -13.62
C ASP A 79 -3.39 -0.62 -12.38
N ALA A 80 -2.06 -0.56 -12.40
CA ALA A 80 -1.26 -0.01 -11.33
C ALA A 80 -0.02 0.72 -11.85
N ALA A 81 0.23 1.89 -11.28
CA ALA A 81 1.43 2.70 -11.56
C ALA A 81 2.70 2.21 -10.83
N SER A 82 2.59 1.23 -9.92
CA SER A 82 3.72 0.68 -9.17
C SER A 82 3.63 -0.84 -9.05
N SER A 83 4.80 -1.50 -9.07
CA SER A 83 4.89 -2.95 -8.92
C SER A 83 4.29 -3.41 -7.59
N LYS A 84 4.59 -2.69 -6.50
CA LYS A 84 4.04 -2.94 -5.16
C LYS A 84 2.52 -3.05 -5.16
N ARG A 85 1.83 -2.13 -5.85
CA ARG A 85 0.36 -2.13 -5.89
C ARG A 85 -0.18 -3.29 -6.73
N ALA A 86 0.52 -3.68 -7.79
CA ALA A 86 0.18 -4.88 -8.56
C ALA A 86 0.39 -6.16 -7.75
N GLU A 87 1.50 -6.25 -7.01
CA GLU A 87 1.84 -7.38 -6.14
C GLU A 87 0.83 -7.56 -5.01
N GLU A 88 0.29 -6.48 -4.44
CA GLU A 88 -0.79 -6.55 -3.44
C GLU A 88 -2.04 -7.26 -4.00
N LEU A 89 -2.47 -6.90 -5.22
CA LEU A 89 -3.59 -7.55 -5.88
C LEU A 89 -3.28 -9.02 -6.22
N ILE A 90 -2.09 -9.30 -6.74
CA ILE A 90 -1.66 -10.66 -7.09
C ILE A 90 -1.59 -11.55 -5.85
N SER A 91 -1.14 -11.01 -4.72
CA SER A 91 -1.06 -11.74 -3.45
C SER A 91 -2.45 -12.10 -2.95
N LEU A 92 -3.39 -11.15 -2.98
CA LEU A 92 -4.79 -11.41 -2.62
C LEU A 92 -5.44 -12.47 -3.54
N LEU A 93 -5.16 -12.40 -4.85
CA LEU A 93 -5.63 -13.43 -5.79
C LEU A 93 -5.03 -14.81 -5.51
N ARG A 94 -3.75 -14.87 -5.15
CA ARG A 94 -3.08 -16.13 -4.79
C ARG A 94 -3.68 -16.73 -3.52
N GLU A 95 -3.97 -15.91 -2.51
CA GLU A 95 -4.63 -16.36 -1.27
C GLU A 95 -6.04 -16.89 -1.53
N THR A 96 -6.81 -16.20 -2.38
CA THR A 96 -8.20 -16.59 -2.68
C THR A 96 -8.30 -17.83 -3.57
N LEU A 97 -7.35 -18.03 -4.49
CA LEU A 97 -7.34 -19.18 -5.42
C LEU A 97 -6.45 -20.34 -4.95
N GLY A 98 -5.66 -20.15 -3.89
CA GLY A 98 -4.67 -21.09 -3.36
C GLY A 98 -3.40 -21.19 -4.21
N SER A 99 -3.52 -21.34 -5.54
CA SER A 99 -2.39 -21.39 -6.45
C SER A 99 -2.59 -20.46 -7.64
N LEU A 100 -1.57 -19.67 -7.95
CA LEU A 100 -1.59 -18.74 -9.08
C LEU A 100 -0.17 -18.57 -9.65
N PRO A 101 0.30 -19.47 -10.53
CA PRO A 101 1.64 -19.37 -11.11
C PRO A 101 1.67 -18.19 -12.09
N LEU A 102 2.30 -17.09 -11.69
CA LEU A 102 2.49 -15.89 -12.49
C LEU A 102 3.97 -15.55 -12.52
N ARG A 103 4.42 -14.99 -13.65
CA ARG A 103 5.74 -14.42 -13.82
C ARG A 103 5.60 -13.02 -14.42
N PRO A 104 6.43 -12.05 -14.00
CA PRO A 104 6.49 -10.76 -14.67
C PRO A 104 6.79 -10.91 -16.16
N LEU A 105 6.38 -9.92 -16.96
CA LEU A 105 6.71 -9.87 -18.37
C LEU A 105 8.24 -9.74 -18.54
N GLU A 106 8.85 -10.74 -19.16
CA GLU A 106 10.24 -10.68 -19.60
C GLU A 106 10.29 -10.24 -21.06
N VAL A 107 11.22 -9.33 -21.37
CA VAL A 107 11.40 -8.77 -22.71
C VAL A 107 12.76 -9.19 -23.25
N ASN A 108 12.82 -9.53 -24.53
CA ASN A 108 14.07 -9.97 -25.19
C ASN A 108 15.08 -8.83 -25.40
N SER A 109 14.61 -7.58 -25.38
CA SER A 109 15.45 -6.40 -25.59
C SER A 109 15.19 -5.40 -24.48
N SER A 110 16.25 -4.73 -24.02
CA SER A 110 16.15 -3.71 -22.97
C SER A 110 15.25 -2.57 -23.45
N PRO A 111 14.14 -2.26 -22.75
CA PRO A 111 13.25 -1.16 -23.11
C PRO A 111 14.00 0.18 -23.17
N VAL A 112 14.96 0.37 -22.26
CA VAL A 112 15.79 1.59 -22.21
C VAL A 112 16.59 1.76 -23.50
N GLN A 113 17.21 0.69 -23.99
CA GLN A 113 17.99 0.74 -25.22
C GLN A 113 17.10 1.01 -26.44
N VAL A 114 15.97 0.30 -26.54
CA VAL A 114 15.02 0.46 -27.65
C VAL A 114 14.47 1.90 -27.69
N MET A 115 14.04 2.43 -26.54
CA MET A 115 13.52 3.79 -26.45
C MET A 115 14.61 4.85 -26.71
N THR A 116 15.86 4.59 -26.33
CA THR A 116 16.99 5.49 -26.65
C THR A 116 17.23 5.54 -28.16
N ASN A 117 17.18 4.40 -28.84
CA ASN A 117 17.33 4.34 -30.29
C ASN A 117 16.22 5.12 -31.02
N TRP A 118 14.98 5.12 -30.51
CA TRP A 118 13.90 5.91 -31.08
C TRP A 118 14.20 7.42 -31.06
N LEU A 119 14.76 7.91 -29.96
CA LEU A 119 15.14 9.33 -29.83
C LEU A 119 16.32 9.71 -30.73
N GLN A 120 17.19 8.76 -31.06
CA GLN A 120 18.34 8.97 -31.95
C GLN A 120 17.99 8.95 -33.44
N GLY A 121 16.70 8.86 -33.80
CA GLY A 121 16.24 8.81 -35.19
C GLY A 121 16.16 7.40 -35.77
N GLY A 122 16.25 6.36 -34.93
CA GLY A 122 15.89 5.00 -35.31
C GLY A 122 14.40 4.89 -35.65
N SER A 123 14.06 3.99 -36.57
CA SER A 123 12.67 3.69 -36.90
C SER A 123 11.93 3.14 -35.67
N LEU A 124 10.71 3.63 -35.45
CA LEU A 124 9.80 3.00 -34.50
C LEU A 124 9.48 1.56 -34.98
N PRO A 125 9.34 0.59 -34.07
CA PRO A 125 9.03 -0.79 -34.43
C PRO A 125 7.59 -0.94 -34.91
#